data_AF-A0A4R7DUX4-F1
#
_entry.id   AF-A0A4R7DUX4-F1
#
_cell.length_a   1.000
_cell.length_b   1.000
_cell.length_c   1.000
_cell.angle_alpha   90.00
_cell.angle_beta   90.00
_cell.angle_gamma   90.00
#
_symmetry.space_group_name_H-M   'P 1'
#
loop_
_entity.id
_entity.type
_entity.pdbx_description
1 polymer ?
#
loop_
_entity_poly.entity_id
_entity_poly.type
_entity_poly.pdbx_seq_one_letter_code
_entity_poly.pdbx_strand_id
1 'polypeptide(L)'
;MNIEELSEFLNEKFPEELSEINSSIFLLNESLEQTKDSISNSIADLLKEDNHAEAREYIDASEQLKEYINELDSLIDGINQITSKNTDKIKSHDYEEYSVDNKKPHSLDEDFKFKRPYAFVLKESGKKVHNWRKMLKETCNFLIDIDENKFENFITDDDFKGRKRDYISHNTNKMNSPIEVGNEDNNFYVEGNLSANSIIDLIKKLLLKYDIDLDEYKIYLKADYTDLHE
;
A
#
# COMPACT_ATOMS: atom_id res chain seq x y z
N MET A 1 -10.76 2.16 -26.86
CA MET A 1 -10.21 3.09 -25.88
C MET A 1 -9.92 2.29 -24.62
N ASN A 2 -8.65 2.13 -24.25
CA ASN A 2 -8.25 1.48 -23.00
C ASN A 2 -8.28 2.49 -21.83
N ILE A 3 -8.00 2.04 -20.59
CA ILE A 3 -8.05 2.91 -19.41
C ILE A 3 -6.98 4.01 -19.45
N GLU A 4 -5.82 3.75 -20.05
CA GLU A 4 -4.73 4.71 -20.19
C GLU A 4 -5.12 5.84 -21.15
N GLU A 5 -5.61 5.49 -22.34
CA GLU A 5 -6.10 6.44 -23.35
C GLU A 5 -7.25 7.30 -22.82
N LEU A 6 -8.19 6.69 -22.07
CA LEU A 6 -9.27 7.43 -21.43
C LEU A 6 -8.72 8.37 -20.35
N SER A 7 -7.80 7.90 -19.51
CA SER A 7 -7.21 8.70 -18.44
C SER A 7 -6.36 9.86 -18.98
N GLU A 8 -5.66 9.69 -20.10
CA GLU A 8 -4.95 10.76 -20.79
C GLU A 8 -5.92 11.81 -21.33
N PHE A 9 -6.99 11.38 -21.99
CA PHE A 9 -8.03 12.28 -22.48
C PHE A 9 -8.69 13.06 -21.34
N LEU A 10 -9.05 12.39 -20.24
CA LEU A 10 -9.64 13.05 -19.07
C LEU A 10 -8.63 14.00 -18.41
N ASN A 11 -7.36 13.62 -18.29
CA ASN A 11 -6.34 14.50 -17.72
C ASN A 11 -6.14 15.78 -18.55
N GLU A 12 -6.31 15.69 -19.88
CA GLU A 12 -6.19 16.86 -20.77
C GLU A 12 -7.46 17.72 -20.78
N LYS A 13 -8.65 17.10 -20.78
CA LYS A 13 -9.93 17.80 -21.03
C LYS A 13 -10.77 18.04 -19.76
N PHE A 14 -10.67 17.15 -18.79
CA PHE A 14 -11.48 17.06 -17.57
C PHE A 14 -10.62 16.70 -16.34
N PRO A 15 -9.57 17.46 -16.04
CA PRO A 15 -8.59 17.08 -15.02
C PRO A 15 -9.16 17.08 -13.60
N GLU A 16 -10.16 17.93 -13.33
CA GLU A 16 -10.84 17.97 -12.03
C GLU A 16 -11.66 16.70 -11.81
N GLU A 17 -12.44 16.28 -12.82
CA GLU A 17 -13.22 15.05 -12.79
C GLU A 17 -12.32 13.81 -12.70
N LEU A 18 -11.17 13.78 -13.40
CA LEU A 18 -10.20 12.69 -13.24
C LEU A 18 -9.64 12.63 -11.81
N SER A 19 -9.37 13.77 -11.19
CA SER A 19 -8.90 13.84 -9.80
C SER A 19 -9.97 13.31 -8.82
N GLU A 20 -11.23 13.66 -9.02
CA GLU A 20 -12.36 13.14 -8.25
C GLU A 20 -12.55 11.64 -8.44
N ILE A 21 -12.50 11.14 -9.68
CA ILE A 21 -12.56 9.71 -10.00
C ILE A 21 -11.43 8.98 -9.26
N ASN A 22 -10.19 9.47 -9.35
CA ASN A 22 -9.04 8.85 -8.69
C ASN A 22 -9.19 8.83 -7.16
N SER A 23 -9.79 9.87 -6.58
CA SER A 23 -10.04 9.94 -5.13
C SER A 23 -11.15 8.98 -4.70
N SER A 24 -12.23 8.89 -5.47
CA SER A 24 -13.34 7.95 -5.24
C SER A 24 -12.88 6.50 -5.33
N ILE A 25 -12.03 6.19 -6.31
CA ILE A 25 -11.46 4.85 -6.49
C ILE A 25 -10.53 4.49 -5.33
N PHE A 26 -9.72 5.45 -4.86
CA PHE A 26 -8.90 5.26 -3.66
C PHE A 26 -9.75 4.96 -2.43
N LEU A 27 -10.83 5.71 -2.19
CA LEU A 27 -11.74 5.48 -1.05
C LEU A 27 -12.45 4.12 -1.12
N LEU A 28 -12.86 3.71 -2.32
CA LEU A 28 -13.41 2.37 -2.54
C LEU A 28 -12.38 1.31 -2.17
N ASN A 29 -11.14 1.44 -2.65
CA ASN A 29 -10.06 0.49 -2.38
C ASN A 29 -9.78 0.36 -0.88
N GLU A 30 -9.68 1.48 -0.16
CA GLU A 30 -9.51 1.50 1.31
C GLU A 30 -10.68 0.81 2.03
N SER A 31 -11.91 1.04 1.57
CA SER A 31 -13.10 0.39 2.15
C SER A 31 -13.10 -1.12 1.94
N LEU A 32 -12.63 -1.60 0.78
CA LEU A 32 -12.47 -3.03 0.50
C LEU A 32 -11.37 -3.65 1.37
N GLU A 33 -10.23 -2.97 1.58
CA GLU A 33 -9.17 -3.45 2.48
C GLU A 33 -9.67 -3.61 3.93
N GLN A 34 -10.47 -2.67 4.42
CA GLN A 34 -11.04 -2.77 5.77
C GLN A 34 -12.09 -3.87 5.89
N THR A 35 -12.87 -4.07 4.83
CA THR A 35 -13.82 -5.19 4.76
C THR A 35 -13.05 -6.51 4.83
N LYS A 36 -11.91 -6.61 4.16
CA LYS A 36 -11.04 -7.78 4.20
C LYS A 36 -10.41 -8.02 5.58
N ASP A 37 -10.02 -6.97 6.29
CA ASP A 37 -9.56 -7.06 7.69
C ASP A 37 -10.70 -7.57 8.60
N SER A 38 -11.92 -7.07 8.40
CA SER A 38 -13.10 -7.52 9.14
C SER A 38 -13.41 -9.00 8.88
N ILE A 39 -13.35 -9.43 7.62
CA ILE A 39 -13.49 -10.85 7.24
C ILE A 39 -12.41 -11.70 7.93
N SER A 40 -11.17 -11.21 7.98
CA SER A 40 -10.06 -11.92 8.63
C SER A 40 -10.28 -12.14 10.13
N ASN A 41 -10.86 -11.15 10.82
CA ASN A 41 -11.26 -11.29 12.23
C ASN A 41 -12.40 -12.31 12.40
N SER A 42 -13.43 -12.24 11.56
CA SER A 42 -14.54 -13.21 11.59
C SER A 42 -14.07 -14.65 11.34
N ILE A 43 -13.13 -14.86 10.41
CA ILE A 43 -12.50 -16.18 10.19
C ILE A 43 -11.83 -16.67 11.48
N ALA A 44 -11.11 -15.79 12.19
CA ALA A 44 -10.42 -16.16 13.42
C ALA A 44 -11.41 -16.58 14.53
N ASP A 45 -12.58 -15.94 14.61
CA ASP A 45 -13.62 -16.28 15.59
C ASP A 45 -14.34 -17.57 15.23
N LEU A 46 -14.73 -17.76 13.95
CA LEU A 46 -15.33 -19.01 13.46
C LEU A 46 -14.45 -20.23 13.69
N LEU A 47 -13.13 -20.07 13.55
CA LEU A 47 -12.17 -21.15 13.84
C LEU A 47 -12.05 -21.47 15.34
N LYS A 48 -12.25 -20.50 16.25
CA LYS A 48 -12.30 -20.77 17.70
C LYS A 48 -13.58 -21.52 18.09
N GLU A 49 -14.65 -21.35 17.32
CA GLU A 49 -15.94 -22.00 17.53
C GLU A 49 -16.06 -23.35 16.81
N ASP A 50 -14.97 -23.86 16.22
CA ASP A 50 -14.93 -25.07 15.39
C ASP A 50 -15.91 -25.05 14.19
N ASN A 51 -16.38 -23.86 13.77
CA ASN A 51 -17.27 -23.67 12.62
C ASN A 51 -16.46 -23.62 11.31
N HIS A 52 -15.92 -24.77 10.92
CA HIS A 52 -15.04 -24.88 9.76
C HIS A 52 -15.73 -24.72 8.40
N ALA A 53 -17.05 -24.90 8.32
CA ALA A 53 -17.77 -24.76 7.05
C ALA A 53 -17.91 -23.28 6.68
N GLU A 54 -18.45 -22.48 7.59
CA GLU A 54 -18.61 -21.03 7.40
C GLU A 54 -17.25 -20.32 7.30
N ALA A 55 -16.25 -20.77 8.07
CA ALA A 55 -14.89 -20.24 7.94
C ALA A 55 -14.31 -20.38 6.53
N ARG A 56 -14.65 -21.45 5.79
CA ARG A 56 -14.21 -21.63 4.39
C ARG A 56 -14.90 -20.64 3.45
N GLU A 57 -16.20 -20.42 3.62
CA GLU A 57 -16.94 -19.44 2.81
C GLU A 57 -16.34 -18.03 2.95
N TYR A 58 -15.95 -17.64 4.17
CA TYR A 58 -15.29 -16.36 4.42
C TYR A 58 -13.88 -16.28 3.83
N ILE A 59 -13.14 -17.39 3.84
CA ILE A 59 -11.83 -17.49 3.18
C ILE A 59 -11.99 -17.26 1.67
N ASP A 60 -12.93 -17.94 1.03
CA ASP A 60 -13.17 -17.83 -0.41
C ASP A 60 -13.59 -16.40 -0.79
N ALA A 61 -14.46 -15.77 0.00
CA ALA A 61 -14.84 -14.37 -0.19
C ALA A 61 -13.65 -13.41 -0.01
N SER A 62 -12.78 -13.65 0.97
CA SER A 62 -11.57 -12.87 1.20
C SER A 62 -10.59 -12.97 0.02
N GLU A 63 -10.52 -14.11 -0.65
CA GLU A 63 -9.66 -14.30 -1.82
C GLU A 63 -10.18 -13.53 -3.04
N GLN A 64 -11.49 -13.57 -3.31
CA GLN A 64 -12.11 -12.79 -4.38
C GLN A 64 -12.01 -11.28 -4.15
N LEU A 65 -12.30 -10.82 -2.92
CA LEU A 65 -12.20 -9.40 -2.54
C LEU A 65 -10.79 -8.86 -2.79
N LYS A 66 -9.79 -9.68 -2.52
CA LYS A 66 -8.40 -9.36 -2.78
C LYS A 66 -8.10 -9.14 -4.26
N GLU A 67 -8.72 -9.89 -5.18
CA GLU A 67 -8.50 -9.70 -6.62
C GLU A 67 -8.94 -8.30 -7.04
N TYR A 68 -10.14 -7.88 -6.63
CA TYR A 68 -10.64 -6.52 -6.88
C TYR A 68 -9.75 -5.42 -6.30
N ILE A 69 -9.24 -5.60 -5.07
CA ILE A 69 -8.30 -4.64 -4.46
C ILE A 69 -7.06 -4.45 -5.35
N ASN A 70 -6.48 -5.53 -5.88
CA ASN A 70 -5.29 -5.44 -6.74
C ASN A 70 -5.60 -4.75 -8.09
N GLU A 71 -6.79 -4.97 -8.64
CA GLU A 71 -7.24 -4.31 -9.86
C GLU A 71 -7.39 -2.80 -9.64
N LEU A 72 -8.02 -2.38 -8.53
CA LEU A 72 -8.16 -0.97 -8.18
C LEU A 72 -6.80 -0.31 -7.90
N ASP A 73 -5.90 -0.98 -7.19
CA ASP A 73 -4.52 -0.52 -7.01
C ASP A 73 -3.82 -0.24 -8.35
N SER A 74 -3.94 -1.18 -9.29
CA SER A 74 -3.33 -1.05 -10.62
C SER A 74 -3.90 0.13 -11.40
N LEU A 75 -5.20 0.40 -11.24
CA LEU A 75 -5.88 1.52 -11.89
C LEU A 75 -5.50 2.87 -11.25
N ILE A 76 -5.40 2.93 -9.91
CA ILE A 76 -4.88 4.09 -9.18
C ILE A 76 -3.45 4.41 -9.63
N ASP A 77 -2.60 3.38 -9.76
CA ASP A 77 -1.22 3.51 -10.24
C ASP A 77 -1.16 4.11 -11.65
N GLY A 78 -1.97 3.59 -12.58
CA GLY A 78 -2.05 4.09 -13.96
C GLY A 78 -2.45 5.56 -14.03
N ILE A 79 -3.51 5.95 -13.31
CA ILE A 79 -3.97 7.35 -13.28
C ILE A 79 -2.91 8.27 -12.66
N ASN A 80 -2.23 7.84 -11.59
CA ASN A 80 -1.20 8.65 -10.94
C ASN A 80 0.04 8.86 -11.83
N GLN A 81 0.41 7.89 -12.67
CA GLN A 81 1.48 8.06 -13.65
C GLN A 81 1.15 9.10 -14.71
N ILE A 82 -0.11 9.14 -15.17
CA ILE A 82 -0.58 10.11 -16.17
C ILE A 82 -0.63 11.52 -15.58
N THR A 83 -1.21 11.67 -14.39
CA THR A 83 -1.33 12.97 -13.71
C THR A 83 0.04 13.54 -13.30
N SER A 84 1.00 12.71 -12.91
CA SER A 84 2.36 13.16 -12.55
C SER A 84 3.15 13.77 -13.73
N LYS A 85 2.80 13.43 -14.97
CA LYS A 85 3.45 13.97 -16.19
C LYS A 85 3.00 15.38 -16.54
N ASN A 86 1.81 15.81 -16.09
CA ASN A 86 1.24 17.13 -16.36
C ASN A 86 1.17 17.93 -15.06
N THR A 87 2.26 18.61 -14.70
CA THR A 87 2.45 19.26 -13.39
C THR A 87 1.75 20.61 -13.23
N ASP A 88 1.12 21.15 -14.28
CA ASP A 88 0.53 22.48 -14.25
C ASP A 88 -0.99 22.43 -14.45
N LYS A 89 -1.72 22.78 -13.38
CA LYS A 89 -3.16 23.12 -13.30
C LYS A 89 -4.10 21.99 -12.86
N ILE A 90 -4.15 21.67 -11.57
CA ILE A 90 -5.39 21.15 -10.96
C ILE A 90 -5.56 21.74 -9.56
N LYS A 91 -6.58 22.58 -9.37
CA LYS A 91 -7.17 22.90 -8.07
C LYS A 91 -8.60 22.38 -8.11
N SER A 92 -8.84 21.22 -7.50
CA SER A 92 -10.15 20.55 -7.49
C SER A 92 -10.95 21.04 -6.28
N HIS A 93 -12.20 21.44 -6.50
CA HIS A 93 -12.99 22.18 -5.50
C HIS A 93 -13.68 21.35 -4.41
N ASP A 94 -13.73 20.01 -4.48
CA ASP A 94 -14.47 19.20 -3.48
C ASP A 94 -13.59 18.23 -2.65
N TYR A 95 -12.38 17.89 -3.10
CA TYR A 95 -11.44 17.02 -2.35
C TYR A 95 -10.25 17.79 -1.73
N GLU A 96 -10.16 19.11 -1.94
CA GLU A 96 -9.19 19.97 -1.24
C GLU A 96 -9.45 20.01 0.27
N GLU A 97 -10.69 19.81 0.73
CA GLU A 97 -11.04 19.80 2.16
C GLU A 97 -10.29 18.72 2.94
N TYR A 98 -10.11 17.54 2.33
CA TYR A 98 -9.35 16.43 2.93
C TYR A 98 -7.86 16.51 2.63
N SER A 99 -7.43 17.45 1.77
CA SER A 99 -6.02 17.64 1.48
C SER A 99 -5.31 18.15 2.74
N VAL A 100 -4.22 17.48 3.09
CA VAL A 100 -3.38 17.90 4.22
C VAL A 100 -2.14 18.63 3.74
N ASP A 101 -1.46 19.34 4.65
CA ASP A 101 -0.15 19.93 4.34
C ASP A 101 0.86 18.81 4.06
N ASN A 102 1.14 18.58 2.78
CA ASN A 102 2.08 17.57 2.32
C ASN A 102 3.55 17.84 2.68
N LYS A 103 3.83 18.91 3.43
CA LYS A 103 5.14 19.21 4.01
C LYS A 103 5.21 18.89 5.50
N LYS A 104 4.09 18.55 6.14
CA LYS A 104 4.07 18.13 7.53
C LYS A 104 4.60 16.69 7.62
N PRO A 105 5.66 16.43 8.39
CA PRO A 105 6.14 15.07 8.61
C PRO A 105 5.24 14.33 9.61
N HIS A 106 5.01 13.07 9.33
CA HIS A 106 4.29 12.11 10.16
C HIS A 106 5.24 10.99 10.59
N SER A 107 5.07 10.51 11.83
CA SER A 107 5.86 9.42 12.41
C SER A 107 5.21 8.06 12.13
N LEU A 108 6.00 6.98 12.17
CA LEU A 108 5.48 5.62 11.96
C LEU A 108 4.49 5.17 13.06
N ASP A 109 4.39 5.88 14.19
CA ASP A 109 3.50 5.51 15.32
C ASP A 109 2.07 6.05 15.21
N GLU A 110 1.76 6.77 14.14
CA GLU A 110 0.42 7.25 13.85
C GLU A 110 -0.46 6.15 13.25
N ASP A 111 -1.78 6.30 13.38
CA ASP A 111 -2.74 5.50 12.63
C ASP A 111 -2.85 6.04 11.20
N PHE A 112 -2.64 5.18 10.20
CA PHE A 112 -2.67 5.53 8.78
C PHE A 112 -3.92 5.04 8.05
N LYS A 113 -4.91 4.53 8.78
CA LYS A 113 -6.22 4.19 8.23
C LYS A 113 -6.85 5.42 7.55
N PHE A 114 -7.42 5.23 6.35
CA PHE A 114 -8.04 6.30 5.54
C PHE A 114 -7.11 7.45 5.13
N LYS A 115 -5.79 7.31 5.30
CA LYS A 115 -4.83 8.33 4.91
C LYS A 115 -4.17 7.94 3.60
N ARG A 116 -3.98 8.93 2.73
CA ARG A 116 -3.32 8.74 1.44
C ARG A 116 -1.87 9.23 1.53
N PRO A 117 -0.86 8.38 1.24
CA PRO A 117 0.51 8.84 1.26
C PRO A 117 0.84 9.72 0.05
N TYR A 118 1.80 10.62 0.25
CA TYR A 118 2.36 11.52 -0.77
C TYR A 118 3.85 11.27 -1.01
N ALA A 119 4.61 11.08 0.07
CA ALA A 119 6.03 10.79 0.03
C ALA A 119 6.48 10.13 1.32
N PHE A 120 7.68 9.55 1.30
CA PHE A 120 8.44 9.28 2.51
C PHE A 120 9.86 9.82 2.36
N VAL A 121 10.52 10.07 3.49
CA VAL A 121 11.95 10.36 3.57
C VAL A 121 12.58 9.32 4.49
N LEU A 122 13.66 8.70 4.02
CA LEU A 122 14.48 7.77 4.78
C LEU A 122 15.96 8.16 4.61
N LYS A 123 16.67 8.43 5.70
CA LYS A 123 18.09 8.85 5.69
C LYS A 123 18.37 9.97 4.67
N GLU A 124 17.55 11.02 4.72
CA GLU A 124 17.61 12.20 3.81
C GLU A 124 17.23 11.94 2.34
N SER A 125 16.97 10.69 1.94
CA SER A 125 16.45 10.34 0.62
C SER A 125 14.93 10.39 0.60
N GLY A 126 14.37 11.28 -0.22
CA GLY A 126 12.92 11.44 -0.38
C GLY A 126 12.37 10.76 -1.62
N LYS A 127 11.30 9.97 -1.48
CA LYS A 127 10.59 9.33 -2.60
C LYS A 127 9.11 9.70 -2.60
N LYS A 128 8.59 10.16 -3.75
CA LYS A 128 7.15 10.35 -3.95
C LYS A 128 6.47 9.00 -4.16
N VAL A 129 5.35 8.83 -3.47
CA VAL A 129 4.53 7.62 -3.51
C VAL A 129 3.06 8.02 -3.47
N HIS A 130 2.17 7.15 -3.90
CA HIS A 130 0.75 7.48 -4.03
C HIS A 130 -0.20 6.43 -3.45
N ASN A 131 0.36 5.30 -3.01
CA ASN A 131 -0.27 4.28 -2.17
C ASN A 131 0.78 3.65 -1.25
N TRP A 132 0.29 2.92 -0.24
CA TRP A 132 1.14 2.26 0.76
C TRP A 132 1.95 1.11 0.16
N ARG A 133 1.38 0.40 -0.82
CA ARG A 133 2.07 -0.69 -1.54
C ARG A 133 3.37 -0.23 -2.21
N LYS A 134 3.34 0.92 -2.88
CA LYS A 134 4.52 1.55 -3.48
C LYS A 134 5.48 2.07 -2.41
N MET A 135 4.98 2.58 -1.29
CA MET A 135 5.84 2.96 -0.16
C MET A 135 6.65 1.77 0.36
N LEU A 136 6.00 0.60 0.54
CA LEU A 136 6.67 -0.64 0.92
C LEU A 136 7.71 -1.05 -0.12
N LYS A 137 7.34 -1.06 -1.41
CA LYS A 137 8.23 -1.40 -2.52
C LYS A 137 9.53 -0.58 -2.49
N GLU A 138 9.39 0.74 -2.44
CA GLU A 138 10.50 1.67 -2.49
C GLU A 138 11.36 1.60 -1.22
N THR A 139 10.74 1.34 -0.07
CA THR A 139 11.47 1.10 1.18
C THR A 139 12.31 -0.17 1.09
N CYS A 140 11.75 -1.28 0.60
CA CYS A 140 12.48 -2.53 0.42
C CYS A 140 13.66 -2.38 -0.57
N ASN A 141 13.44 -1.73 -1.71
CA ASN A 141 14.51 -1.43 -2.67
C ASN A 141 15.64 -0.62 -2.03
N PHE A 142 15.30 0.42 -1.26
CA PHE A 142 16.30 1.22 -0.55
C PHE A 142 17.12 0.38 0.45
N LEU A 143 16.49 -0.57 1.15
CA LEU A 143 17.19 -1.46 2.08
C LEU A 143 18.08 -2.48 1.37
N ILE A 144 17.63 -3.04 0.25
CA ILE A 144 18.43 -3.91 -0.61
C ILE A 144 19.67 -3.16 -1.12
N ASP A 145 19.51 -1.90 -1.53
CA ASP A 145 20.63 -1.05 -1.96
C ASP A 145 21.66 -0.79 -0.84
N ILE A 146 21.23 -0.85 0.45
CA ILE A 146 22.14 -0.73 1.60
C ILE A 146 22.90 -2.03 1.83
N ASP A 147 22.22 -3.17 1.92
CA ASP A 147 22.83 -4.49 2.16
C ASP A 147 21.90 -5.63 1.72
N GLU A 148 22.00 -6.02 0.45
CA GLU A 148 21.22 -7.11 -0.12
C GLU A 148 21.32 -8.42 0.67
N ASN A 149 22.50 -8.78 1.19
CA ASN A 149 22.66 -10.02 1.96
C ASN A 149 21.89 -9.95 3.29
N LYS A 150 21.81 -8.77 3.89
CA LYS A 150 20.99 -8.56 5.09
C LYS A 150 19.50 -8.70 4.77
N PHE A 151 19.06 -8.19 3.61
CA PHE A 151 17.68 -8.37 3.13
C PHE A 151 17.35 -9.84 2.86
N GLU A 152 18.24 -10.57 2.17
CA GLU A 152 18.13 -11.99 1.85
C GLU A 152 17.88 -12.84 3.11
N ASN A 153 18.58 -12.54 4.21
CA ASN A 153 18.42 -13.28 5.47
C ASN A 153 16.99 -13.20 6.04
N PHE A 154 16.20 -12.18 5.69
CA PHE A 154 14.82 -12.05 6.14
C PHE A 154 13.91 -13.17 5.64
N ILE A 155 14.26 -13.83 4.52
CA ILE A 155 13.49 -14.97 4.00
C ILE A 155 13.43 -16.11 5.03
N THR A 156 14.48 -16.28 5.83
CA THR A 156 14.58 -17.36 6.82
C THR A 156 14.26 -16.92 8.25
N ASP A 157 14.19 -15.62 8.49
CA ASP A 157 13.95 -14.99 9.79
C ASP A 157 12.48 -15.11 10.22
N ASP A 158 12.25 -15.57 11.45
CA ASP A 158 10.91 -15.81 11.98
C ASP A 158 10.07 -14.53 12.14
N ASP A 159 10.70 -13.36 12.30
CA ASP A 159 9.99 -12.08 12.39
C ASP A 159 9.26 -11.68 11.10
N PHE A 160 9.71 -12.28 9.98
CA PHE A 160 9.17 -12.08 8.63
C PHE A 160 8.38 -13.30 8.11
N LYS A 161 8.09 -14.28 8.97
CA LYS A 161 7.12 -15.33 8.70
C LYS A 161 5.76 -14.90 9.21
N GLY A 162 4.87 -14.52 8.29
CA GLY A 162 3.48 -14.25 8.64
C GLY A 162 2.75 -15.53 9.07
N ARG A 163 1.57 -15.37 9.68
CA ARG A 163 0.80 -16.49 10.27
C ARG A 163 0.45 -17.60 9.26
N LYS A 164 0.21 -17.22 8.01
CA LYS A 164 -0.17 -18.14 6.92
C LYS A 164 0.86 -18.16 5.79
N ARG A 165 1.64 -17.09 5.62
CA ARG A 165 2.45 -16.81 4.43
C ARG A 165 3.66 -15.97 4.84
N ASP A 166 4.77 -16.17 4.15
CA ASP A 166 6.00 -15.42 4.40
C ASP A 166 5.87 -14.00 3.84
N TYR A 167 6.38 -12.99 4.55
CA TYR A 167 6.35 -11.61 4.06
C TYR A 167 7.35 -11.39 2.92
N ILE A 168 8.44 -12.16 2.87
CA ILE A 168 9.50 -12.04 1.87
C ILE A 168 9.90 -13.44 1.37
N SER A 169 10.07 -13.60 0.06
CA SER A 169 10.42 -14.88 -0.57
C SER A 169 11.00 -14.67 -1.96
N HIS A 170 11.73 -15.65 -2.49
CA HIS A 170 12.02 -15.76 -3.92
C HIS A 170 10.88 -16.38 -4.74
N ASN A 171 9.82 -16.86 -4.09
CA ASN A 171 8.73 -17.54 -4.75
C ASN A 171 7.38 -16.91 -4.41
N THR A 172 6.61 -16.62 -5.45
CA THR A 172 5.28 -16.02 -5.37
C THR A 172 4.16 -17.03 -5.07
N ASN A 173 4.41 -18.35 -5.15
CA ASN A 173 3.40 -19.41 -5.07
C ASN A 173 2.54 -19.37 -3.80
N LYS A 174 3.08 -18.86 -2.69
CA LYS A 174 2.36 -18.71 -1.41
C LYS A 174 1.99 -17.26 -1.11
N MET A 175 2.37 -16.33 -1.97
CA MET A 175 2.12 -14.91 -1.79
C MET A 175 0.83 -14.48 -2.44
N ASN A 176 0.32 -13.37 -1.96
CA ASN A 176 -0.95 -12.83 -2.37
C ASN A 176 -0.68 -11.45 -2.99
N SER A 177 -0.70 -11.30 -4.32
CA SER A 177 -0.30 -10.03 -4.96
C SER A 177 1.13 -9.62 -4.55
N PRO A 178 2.14 -10.42 -4.93
CA PRO A 178 3.54 -10.14 -4.62
C PRO A 178 4.00 -8.80 -5.21
N ILE A 179 4.81 -8.08 -4.46
CA ILE A 179 5.54 -6.89 -4.91
C ILE A 179 6.96 -7.34 -5.25
N GLU A 180 7.33 -7.24 -6.52
CA GLU A 180 8.72 -7.48 -6.94
C GLU A 180 9.62 -6.30 -6.56
N VAL A 181 10.74 -6.62 -5.90
CA VAL A 181 11.79 -5.70 -5.42
C VAL A 181 13.17 -6.30 -5.70
N GLY A 182 14.21 -5.47 -5.66
CA GLY A 182 15.57 -5.86 -6.03
C GLY A 182 15.86 -5.72 -7.52
N ASN A 183 16.90 -6.42 -7.97
CA ASN A 183 17.50 -6.28 -9.29
C ASN A 183 17.18 -7.50 -10.15
N GLU A 184 17.30 -7.38 -11.48
CA GLU A 184 16.99 -8.47 -12.43
C GLU A 184 17.76 -9.78 -12.16
N ASP A 185 18.94 -9.69 -11.53
CA ASP A 185 19.79 -10.84 -11.18
C ASP A 185 19.39 -11.53 -9.87
N ASN A 186 18.64 -10.86 -8.99
CA ASN A 186 18.17 -11.40 -7.71
C ASN A 186 16.81 -10.79 -7.32
N ASN A 187 15.74 -11.42 -7.80
CA ASN A 187 14.38 -10.98 -7.53
C ASN A 187 13.91 -11.45 -6.16
N PHE A 188 13.48 -10.49 -5.36
CA PHE A 188 12.72 -10.73 -4.14
C PHE A 188 11.25 -10.39 -4.39
N TYR A 189 10.38 -11.11 -3.72
CA TYR A 189 8.97 -10.80 -3.64
C TYR A 189 8.60 -10.46 -2.21
N VAL A 190 7.82 -9.40 -2.06
CA VAL A 190 7.28 -8.95 -0.78
C VAL A 190 5.76 -9.10 -0.81
N GLU A 191 5.17 -9.61 0.27
CA GLU A 191 3.73 -9.71 0.42
C GLU A 191 3.10 -8.31 0.35
N GLY A 192 2.23 -8.09 -0.62
CA GLY A 192 1.65 -6.78 -0.88
C GLY A 192 0.18 -6.67 -0.56
N ASN A 193 -0.42 -7.72 -0.01
CA ASN A 193 -1.82 -7.76 0.45
C ASN A 193 -2.00 -7.24 1.87
N LEU A 194 -1.53 -6.04 2.13
CA LEU A 194 -1.40 -5.50 3.49
C LEU A 194 -2.14 -4.17 3.58
N SER A 195 -2.92 -3.99 4.66
CA SER A 195 -3.52 -2.70 4.98
C SER A 195 -2.44 -1.65 5.26
N ALA A 196 -2.80 -0.36 5.20
CA ALA A 196 -1.90 0.75 5.47
C ALA A 196 -1.07 0.54 6.74
N ASN A 197 -1.73 0.23 7.86
CA ASN A 197 -1.07 -0.02 9.14
C ASN A 197 -0.22 -1.29 9.14
N SER A 198 -0.67 -2.37 8.48
CA SER A 198 0.14 -3.59 8.34
C SER A 198 1.43 -3.34 7.55
N ILE A 199 1.38 -2.46 6.55
CA ILE A 199 2.56 -2.02 5.79
C ILE A 199 3.50 -1.22 6.69
N ILE A 200 2.97 -0.27 7.47
CA ILE A 200 3.78 0.53 8.40
C ILE A 200 4.44 -0.35 9.46
N ASP A 201 3.74 -1.34 10.01
CA ASP A 201 4.31 -2.31 10.95
C ASP A 201 5.42 -3.15 10.30
N LEU A 202 5.25 -3.58 9.06
CA LEU A 202 6.31 -4.28 8.32
C LEU A 202 7.52 -3.37 8.07
N ILE A 203 7.31 -2.11 7.69
CA ILE A 203 8.38 -1.11 7.52
C ILE A 203 9.15 -0.94 8.83
N LYS A 204 8.48 -0.78 9.98
CA LYS A 204 9.14 -0.70 11.30
C LYS A 204 10.07 -1.88 11.54
N LYS A 205 9.58 -3.11 11.32
CA LYS A 205 10.39 -4.34 11.50
C LYS A 205 11.62 -4.34 10.61
N LEU A 206 11.45 -3.98 9.33
CA LEU A 206 12.55 -3.90 8.37
C LEU A 206 13.62 -2.90 8.82
N LEU A 207 13.23 -1.68 9.20
CA LEU A 207 14.14 -0.64 9.67
C LEU A 207 14.92 -1.07 10.91
N LEU A 208 14.22 -1.64 11.90
CA LEU A 208 14.85 -2.13 13.13
C LEU A 208 15.88 -3.22 12.85
N LYS A 209 15.59 -4.14 11.93
CA LYS A 209 16.56 -5.18 11.53
C LYS A 209 17.79 -4.58 10.86
N TYR A 210 17.64 -3.46 10.16
CA TYR A 210 18.75 -2.69 9.58
C TYR A 210 19.46 -1.76 10.59
N ASP A 211 19.06 -1.77 11.86
CA ASP A 211 19.57 -0.86 12.89
C ASP A 211 19.36 0.62 12.53
N ILE A 212 18.26 0.91 11.82
CA ILE A 212 17.83 2.25 11.44
C ILE A 212 16.82 2.76 12.47
N ASP A 213 17.08 3.94 13.02
CA ASP A 213 16.13 4.59 13.93
C ASP A 213 14.82 4.90 13.20
N LEU A 214 13.69 4.60 13.82
CA LEU A 214 12.37 4.88 13.26
C LEU A 214 12.16 6.38 13.04
N ASP A 215 12.87 7.23 13.79
CA ASP A 215 12.86 8.68 13.59
C ASP A 215 13.52 9.14 12.28
N GLU A 216 14.35 8.31 11.65
CA GLU A 216 14.93 8.59 10.33
C GLU A 216 13.93 8.36 9.18
N TYR A 217 12.76 7.78 9.47
CA TYR A 217 11.68 7.55 8.50
C TYR A 217 10.52 8.52 8.75
N LYS A 218 10.29 9.45 7.82
CA LYS A 218 9.18 10.41 7.89
C LYS A 218 8.21 10.21 6.74
N ILE A 219 6.92 10.14 7.04
CA ILE A 219 5.84 10.03 6.06
C ILE A 219 5.26 11.42 5.80
N TYR A 220 4.87 11.67 4.56
CA TYR A 220 4.14 12.86 4.15
C TYR A 220 2.84 12.40 3.50
N LEU A 221 1.74 13.02 3.89
CA LEU A 221 0.41 12.65 3.45
C LEU A 221 -0.10 13.59 2.37
N LYS A 222 -0.90 13.05 1.46
CA LYS A 222 -1.63 13.82 0.44
C LYS A 222 -2.98 14.27 0.99
N ALA A 223 -3.67 13.35 1.65
CA ALA A 223 -5.00 13.58 2.19
C ALA A 223 -5.25 12.71 3.42
N ASP A 224 -6.16 13.17 4.27
CA ASP A 224 -6.68 12.45 5.43
C ASP A 224 -8.20 12.42 5.32
N TYR A 225 -8.75 11.22 5.14
CA TYR A 225 -10.19 11.01 4.96
C TYR A 225 -10.87 10.50 6.22
N THR A 226 -10.20 10.57 7.39
CA THR A 226 -10.74 10.03 8.65
C THR A 226 -12.15 10.56 8.95
N ASP A 227 -12.39 11.87 8.75
CA ASP A 227 -13.67 12.54 9.02
C ASP A 227 -14.84 12.02 8.16
N LEU A 228 -14.59 11.37 7.02
CA LEU A 228 -15.65 10.74 6.20
C LEU A 228 -16.19 9.45 6.82
N HIS A 229 -15.51 8.93 7.84
CA HIS A 229 -15.75 7.62 8.42
C HIS A 229 -16.05 7.68 9.93
N GLU A 230 -16.21 8.89 10.49
CA GLU A 230 -16.77 9.15 11.83
C GLU A 230 -18.30 9.29 11.80
#